data_AF-A0A2V4N1M8-F1
#
_entry.id   AF-A0A2V4N1M8-F1
#
_cell.length_a   1.000
_cell.length_b   1.000
_cell.length_c   1.000
_cell.angle_alpha   90.00
_cell.angle_beta   90.00
_cell.angle_gamma   90.00
#
_symmetry.space_group_name_H-M   'P 1'
#
loop_
_entity.id
_entity.type
_entity.pdbx_description
1 polymer ?
#
loop_
_entity_poly.entity_id
_entity_poly.type
_entity_poly.pdbx_seq_one_letter_code
_entity_poly.pdbx_strand_id
1 'polypeptide(L)'
;MTLRLDTAFAELALRNGGDGEALAIFQQVLAADPPADPATRRRARCGQAWALEKLGRREEAIPHYRELLADPATAVGSAEWALLAVALCRSYRDVGDQAMSVDFGERALRELAAADVPPLDEHLQLGSTLMSCYVMRGDLTSAKLLADQLMPLARETGSRVALGAVEWNSSLIAREQGRYEEALELAERALALMAEADNARHQGMLRTNLAVVMVARGRPAVAAELLRTAFGILRESARLCEVLDVVCLLGEVLVQLGDPVEALEWAEQGRELLDGASDDLWRERAAVALVHGRAQLLAGAAELGESELRRCRLLLGRAGDQDRSVAAIWRRLGDSWVELGRQDEAMTAYQEALALLGLPVAARLVPGRRRALS
;
A
#
# COMPACT_ATOMS: atom_id res chain seq x y z
N MET A 1 11.66 -34.03 18.56
CA MET A 1 11.13 -34.20 17.19
C MET A 1 9.88 -33.35 16.96
N THR A 2 9.03 -33.17 17.98
CA THR A 2 7.79 -32.38 17.95
C THR A 2 7.99 -30.92 17.50
N LEU A 3 8.89 -30.15 18.14
CA LEU A 3 9.08 -28.72 17.82
C LEU A 3 9.48 -28.42 16.35
N ARG A 4 10.22 -29.34 15.70
CA ARG A 4 10.57 -29.22 14.27
C ARG A 4 9.36 -29.39 13.36
N LEU A 5 8.48 -30.33 13.71
CA LEU A 5 7.23 -30.57 13.00
C LEU A 5 6.26 -29.41 13.24
N ASP A 6 6.16 -28.91 14.46
CA ASP A 6 5.33 -27.75 14.82
C ASP A 6 5.75 -26.51 14.01
N THR A 7 7.05 -26.27 13.90
CA THR A 7 7.59 -25.17 13.07
C THR A 7 7.22 -25.33 11.59
N ALA A 8 7.34 -26.54 11.03
CA ALA A 8 6.97 -26.79 9.65
C ALA A 8 5.46 -26.67 9.40
N PHE A 9 4.63 -27.08 10.37
CA PHE A 9 3.19 -26.90 10.33
C PHE A 9 2.80 -25.42 10.38
N ALA A 10 3.43 -24.63 11.25
CA ALA A 10 3.22 -23.18 11.31
C ALA A 10 3.62 -22.47 10.01
N GLU A 11 4.72 -22.88 9.36
CA GLU A 11 5.09 -22.35 8.04
C GLU A 11 4.07 -22.69 6.96
N LEU A 12 3.48 -23.89 6.99
CA LEU A 12 2.41 -24.27 6.08
C LEU A 12 1.14 -23.47 6.36
N ALA A 13 0.78 -23.28 7.63
CA ALA A 13 -0.34 -22.43 8.04
C ALA A 13 -0.15 -21.00 7.52
N LEU A 14 1.04 -20.42 7.64
CA LEU A 14 1.36 -19.11 7.05
C LEU A 14 1.14 -19.06 5.54
N ARG A 15 1.49 -20.12 4.81
CA ARG A 15 1.29 -20.17 3.35
C ARG A 15 -0.19 -20.22 2.99
N ASN A 16 -1.01 -20.82 3.84
CA ASN A 16 -2.44 -21.01 3.65
C ASN A 16 -3.31 -19.93 4.30
N GLY A 17 -2.73 -18.85 4.84
CA GLY A 17 -3.45 -17.73 5.46
C GLY A 17 -3.87 -17.96 6.93
N GLY A 18 -3.41 -19.04 7.56
CA GLY A 18 -3.59 -19.31 8.99
C GLY A 18 -2.63 -18.49 9.87
N ASP A 19 -2.54 -17.18 9.65
CA ASP A 19 -1.44 -16.35 10.18
C ASP A 19 -1.47 -16.23 11.72
N GLY A 20 -2.67 -16.18 12.31
CA GLY A 20 -2.84 -16.14 13.77
C GLY A 20 -2.47 -17.44 14.47
N GLU A 21 -2.87 -18.58 13.88
CA GLU A 21 -2.50 -19.91 14.38
C GLU A 21 -0.98 -20.11 14.25
N ALA A 22 -0.42 -19.76 13.09
CA ALA A 22 1.02 -19.86 12.87
C ALA A 22 1.81 -19.03 13.88
N LEU A 23 1.38 -17.77 14.15
CA LEU A 23 2.01 -16.92 15.16
C LEU A 23 2.03 -17.59 16.53
N ALA A 24 0.88 -18.15 16.96
CA ALA A 24 0.78 -18.83 18.26
C ALA A 24 1.74 -20.03 18.34
N ILE A 25 1.84 -20.83 17.28
CA ILE A 25 2.73 -21.99 17.23
C ILE A 25 4.21 -21.55 17.25
N PHE A 26 4.58 -20.52 16.48
CA PHE A 26 5.96 -20.00 16.53
C PHE A 26 6.33 -19.50 17.91
N GLN A 27 5.44 -18.77 18.59
CA GLN A 27 5.66 -18.30 19.96
C GLN A 27 5.81 -19.46 20.94
N GLN A 28 5.03 -20.53 20.80
CA GLN A 28 5.16 -21.76 21.61
C GLN A 28 6.52 -22.44 21.37
N VAL A 29 6.94 -22.57 20.11
CA VAL A 29 8.26 -23.16 19.77
C VAL A 29 9.40 -22.33 20.38
N LEU A 30 9.28 -21.01 20.39
CA LEU A 30 10.29 -20.11 20.95
C LEU A 30 10.31 -20.11 22.48
N ALA A 31 9.18 -20.36 23.12
CA ALA A 31 9.03 -20.45 24.57
C ALA A 31 9.28 -21.86 25.16
N ALA A 32 9.51 -22.86 24.30
CA ALA A 32 9.65 -24.26 24.74
C ALA A 32 10.85 -24.48 25.69
N ASP A 33 10.64 -25.34 26.68
CA ASP A 33 11.65 -25.83 27.62
C ASP A 33 11.65 -27.38 27.63
N PRO A 34 12.74 -28.06 27.23
CA PRO A 34 14.03 -27.50 26.81
C PRO A 34 13.96 -26.74 25.49
N PRO A 35 14.88 -25.77 25.28
CA PRO A 35 14.87 -24.93 24.09
C PRO A 35 15.04 -25.72 22.80
N ALA A 36 14.34 -25.28 21.74
CA ALA A 36 14.53 -25.81 20.39
C ALA A 36 15.98 -25.64 19.90
N ASP A 37 16.41 -26.51 18.98
CA ASP A 37 17.73 -26.38 18.36
C ASP A 37 17.86 -25.06 17.57
N PRO A 38 19.09 -24.54 17.37
CA PRO A 38 19.30 -23.21 16.77
C PRO A 38 18.62 -23.00 15.41
N ALA A 39 18.61 -24.02 14.54
CA ALA A 39 17.99 -23.93 13.22
C ALA A 39 16.46 -23.83 13.30
N THR A 40 15.85 -24.64 14.17
CA THR A 40 14.40 -24.61 14.42
C THR A 40 13.99 -23.28 15.05
N ARG A 41 14.77 -22.80 16.03
CA ARG A 41 14.55 -21.50 16.67
C ARG A 41 14.64 -20.35 15.66
N ARG A 42 15.62 -20.37 14.76
CA ARG A 42 15.78 -19.33 13.72
C ARG A 42 14.59 -19.29 12.76
N ARG A 43 14.18 -20.46 12.26
CA ARG A 43 12.96 -20.60 11.45
C ARG A 43 11.72 -20.07 12.17
N ALA A 44 11.57 -20.38 13.45
CA ALA A 44 10.46 -19.88 14.25
C ALA A 44 10.50 -18.36 14.47
N ARG A 45 11.68 -17.74 14.65
CA ARG A 45 11.83 -16.28 14.72
C ARG A 45 11.46 -15.60 13.40
N CYS A 46 11.93 -16.12 12.27
CA CYS A 46 11.55 -15.62 10.94
C CYS A 46 10.03 -15.76 10.72
N GLY A 47 9.49 -16.94 11.04
CA GLY A 47 8.06 -17.24 10.98
C GLY A 47 7.21 -16.30 11.84
N GLN A 48 7.61 -16.03 13.09
CA GLN A 48 6.94 -15.08 13.97
C GLN A 48 6.88 -13.68 13.34
N ALA A 49 8.01 -13.19 12.81
CA ALA A 49 8.07 -11.87 12.21
C ALA A 49 7.15 -11.75 10.98
N TRP A 50 7.18 -12.76 10.09
CA TRP A 50 6.28 -12.82 8.93
C TRP A 50 4.81 -12.93 9.33
N ALA A 51 4.49 -13.71 10.37
CA ALA A 51 3.13 -13.85 10.88
C ALA A 51 2.58 -12.51 11.40
N LEU A 52 3.38 -11.80 12.21
CA LEU A 52 3.04 -10.47 12.70
C LEU A 52 2.80 -9.48 11.55
N GLU A 53 3.68 -9.48 10.55
CA GLU A 53 3.54 -8.63 9.37
C GLU A 53 2.23 -8.91 8.61
N LYS A 54 1.92 -10.19 8.35
CA LYS A 54 0.71 -10.60 7.65
C LYS A 54 -0.57 -10.26 8.43
N LEU A 55 -0.52 -10.35 9.76
CA LEU A 55 -1.60 -9.92 10.65
C LEU A 55 -1.75 -8.39 10.74
N GLY A 56 -0.91 -7.62 10.07
CA GLY A 56 -0.93 -6.16 10.11
C GLY A 56 -0.18 -5.55 11.29
N ARG A 57 0.34 -6.36 12.22
CA ARG A 57 1.08 -5.97 13.43
C ARG A 57 2.53 -5.62 13.11
N ARG A 58 2.72 -4.69 12.17
CA ARG A 58 4.04 -4.35 11.59
C ARG A 58 4.97 -3.68 12.58
N GLU A 59 4.45 -2.83 13.47
CA GLU A 59 5.24 -2.21 14.53
C GLU A 59 5.91 -3.25 15.44
N GLU A 60 5.21 -4.37 15.70
CA GLU A 60 5.76 -5.51 16.46
C GLU A 60 6.70 -6.38 15.61
N ALA A 61 6.48 -6.48 14.30
CA ALA A 61 7.34 -7.24 13.39
C ALA A 61 8.72 -6.56 13.17
N ILE A 62 8.76 -5.23 13.11
CA ILE A 62 9.98 -4.43 12.84
C ILE A 62 11.15 -4.79 13.77
N PRO A 63 11.03 -4.81 15.12
CA PRO A 63 12.14 -5.17 15.98
C PRO A 63 12.64 -6.60 15.73
N HIS A 64 11.75 -7.56 15.44
CA HIS A 64 12.15 -8.92 15.10
C HIS A 64 12.96 -8.99 13.80
N TYR A 65 12.55 -8.26 12.75
CA TYR A 65 13.33 -8.19 11.52
C TYR A 65 14.71 -7.54 11.72
N ARG A 66 14.79 -6.48 12.52
CA ARG A 66 16.07 -5.81 12.85
C ARG A 66 17.01 -6.75 13.61
N GLU A 67 16.49 -7.51 14.58
CA GLU A 67 17.26 -8.52 15.30
C GLU A 67 17.77 -9.62 14.35
N LEU A 68 16.91 -10.13 13.47
CA LEU A 68 17.28 -11.19 12.52
C LEU A 68 18.33 -10.73 11.50
N LEU A 69 18.26 -9.48 11.04
CA LEU A 69 19.24 -8.90 10.12
C LEU A 69 20.57 -8.56 10.81
N ALA A 70 20.55 -8.29 12.11
CA ALA A 70 21.77 -8.06 12.91
C ALA A 70 22.47 -9.36 13.33
N ASP A 71 21.80 -10.51 13.23
CA ASP A 71 22.37 -11.82 13.53
C ASP A 71 23.47 -12.17 12.52
N PRO A 72 24.72 -12.47 12.95
CA PRO A 72 25.81 -12.87 12.06
C PRO A 72 25.51 -14.13 11.22
N ALA A 73 24.55 -14.96 11.62
CA ALA A 73 24.08 -16.09 10.82
C ALA A 73 23.33 -15.67 9.55
N THR A 74 22.85 -14.42 9.49
CA THR A 74 22.16 -13.83 8.33
C THR A 74 23.17 -13.16 7.42
N ALA A 75 23.83 -13.96 6.57
CA ALA A 75 24.83 -13.45 5.65
C ALA A 75 24.22 -12.47 4.63
N VAL A 76 24.81 -11.27 4.52
CA VAL A 76 24.46 -10.27 3.51
C VAL A 76 24.51 -10.90 2.11
N GLY A 77 23.50 -10.64 1.30
CA GLY A 77 23.38 -11.20 -0.04
C GLY A 77 22.77 -12.60 -0.12
N SER A 78 22.58 -13.31 1.00
CA SER A 78 21.79 -14.54 1.01
C SER A 78 20.31 -14.27 0.70
N ALA A 79 19.59 -15.28 0.20
CA ALA A 79 18.15 -15.17 -0.07
C ALA A 79 17.36 -14.81 1.20
N GLU A 80 17.70 -15.42 2.34
CA GLU A 80 17.07 -15.11 3.62
C GLU A 80 17.30 -13.65 4.06
N TRP A 81 18.54 -13.16 3.95
CA TRP A 81 18.84 -11.75 4.22
C TRP A 81 18.01 -10.82 3.33
N ALA A 82 17.92 -11.12 2.04
CA ALA A 82 17.17 -10.30 1.10
C ALA A 82 15.66 -10.30 1.38
N LEU A 83 15.08 -11.46 1.72
CA LEU A 83 13.67 -11.57 2.12
C LEU A 83 13.37 -10.79 3.42
N LEU A 84 14.28 -10.85 4.40
CA LEU A 84 14.15 -10.07 5.64
C LEU A 84 14.30 -8.57 5.38
N ALA A 85 15.22 -8.16 4.52
CA ALA A 85 15.39 -6.77 4.12
C ALA A 85 14.17 -6.23 3.37
N VAL A 86 13.61 -7.01 2.43
CA VAL A 86 12.33 -6.69 1.77
C VAL A 86 11.23 -6.46 2.81
N ALA A 87 11.06 -7.40 3.74
CA ALA A 87 10.02 -7.35 4.75
C ALA A 87 10.16 -6.14 5.70
N LEU A 88 11.39 -5.81 6.12
CA LEU A 88 11.65 -4.65 6.97
C LEU A 88 11.42 -3.34 6.21
N CYS A 89 11.95 -3.22 4.99
CA CYS A 89 11.77 -2.02 4.15
C CYS A 89 10.28 -1.74 3.90
N ARG A 90 9.53 -2.78 3.54
CA ARG A 90 8.06 -2.74 3.38
C ARG A 90 7.34 -2.43 4.69
N SER A 91 7.77 -2.99 5.82
CA SER A 91 7.14 -2.72 7.11
C SER A 91 7.28 -1.25 7.50
N TYR A 92 8.46 -0.65 7.33
CA TYR A 92 8.66 0.80 7.53
C TYR A 92 7.75 1.64 6.63
N ARG A 93 7.66 1.28 5.35
CA ARG A 93 6.78 1.96 4.39
C ARG A 93 5.32 1.92 4.82
N ASP A 94 4.85 0.75 5.22
CA ASP A 94 3.45 0.49 5.54
C ASP A 94 3.02 1.08 6.89
N VAL A 95 3.93 1.28 7.84
CA VAL A 95 3.65 2.07 9.07
C VAL A 95 3.76 3.58 8.84
N GLY A 96 4.09 4.02 7.63
CA GLY A 96 4.19 5.43 7.26
C GLY A 96 5.56 6.08 7.52
N ASP A 97 6.55 5.33 8.03
CA ASP A 97 7.92 5.81 8.21
C ASP A 97 8.70 5.77 6.89
N GLN A 98 8.32 6.67 5.98
CA GLN A 98 8.89 6.77 4.64
C GLN A 98 10.39 7.07 4.67
N ALA A 99 10.84 7.85 5.65
CA ALA A 99 12.25 8.22 5.80
C ALA A 99 13.09 6.99 6.13
N MET A 100 12.69 6.22 7.15
CA MET A 100 13.39 4.98 7.50
C MET A 100 13.28 3.92 6.41
N SER A 101 12.13 3.82 5.74
CA SER A 101 11.94 2.85 4.65
C SER A 101 12.95 3.07 3.51
N VAL A 102 13.13 4.33 3.08
CA VAL A 102 14.08 4.69 2.02
C VAL A 102 15.53 4.59 2.51
N ASP A 103 15.88 5.13 3.68
CA ASP A 103 17.25 5.05 4.21
C ASP A 103 17.69 3.60 4.38
N PHE A 104 16.84 2.76 4.96
CA PHE A 104 17.12 1.34 5.12
C PHE A 104 17.27 0.63 3.77
N GLY A 105 16.36 0.86 2.82
CA GLY A 105 16.45 0.22 1.50
C GLY A 105 17.71 0.62 0.74
N GLU A 106 18.10 1.90 0.76
CA GLU A 106 19.33 2.40 0.14
C GLU A 106 20.58 1.80 0.79
N ARG A 107 20.58 1.67 2.12
CA ARG A 107 21.67 1.02 2.86
C ARG A 107 21.76 -0.46 2.53
N ALA A 108 20.64 -1.17 2.51
CA ALA A 108 20.58 -2.58 2.17
C ALA A 108 21.10 -2.83 0.74
N LEU A 109 20.69 -2.02 -0.25
CA LEU A 109 21.23 -2.15 -1.61
C LEU A 109 22.74 -1.84 -1.69
N ARG A 110 23.25 -0.89 -0.90
CA ARG A 110 24.70 -0.63 -0.81
C ARG A 110 25.46 -1.79 -0.17
N GLU A 111 24.93 -2.38 0.90
CA GLU A 111 25.51 -3.55 1.55
C GLU A 111 25.52 -4.76 0.60
N LEU A 112 24.43 -4.97 -0.13
CA LEU A 112 24.34 -6.01 -1.15
C LEU A 112 25.37 -5.82 -2.27
N ALA A 113 25.50 -4.59 -2.79
CA ALA A 113 26.50 -4.27 -3.81
C ALA A 113 27.94 -4.48 -3.30
N ALA A 114 28.21 -4.17 -2.03
CA ALA A 114 29.52 -4.39 -1.42
C ALA A 114 29.83 -5.87 -1.16
N ALA A 115 28.81 -6.72 -1.02
CA ALA A 115 28.98 -8.16 -0.85
C ALA A 115 29.39 -8.89 -2.14
N ASP A 116 29.26 -8.24 -3.31
CA ASP A 116 29.63 -8.76 -4.64
C ASP A 116 29.12 -10.19 -4.89
N VAL A 117 27.85 -10.42 -4.53
CA VAL A 117 27.18 -11.71 -4.74
C VAL A 117 26.45 -11.74 -6.08
N PRO A 118 26.31 -12.91 -6.73
CA PRO A 118 25.49 -13.04 -7.93
C PRO A 118 24.04 -12.58 -7.68
N PRO A 119 23.39 -11.91 -8.64
CA PRO A 119 22.05 -11.40 -8.48
C PRO A 119 21.05 -12.55 -8.30
N LEU A 120 20.22 -12.43 -7.27
CA LEU A 120 19.07 -13.31 -7.01
C LEU A 120 17.76 -12.56 -7.24
N ASP A 121 16.67 -13.29 -7.42
CA ASP A 121 15.33 -12.71 -7.55
C ASP A 121 14.97 -11.89 -6.31
N GLU A 122 15.36 -12.34 -5.11
CA GLU A 122 15.13 -11.64 -3.86
C GLU A 122 15.86 -10.29 -3.78
N HIS A 123 17.01 -10.15 -4.45
CA HIS A 123 17.72 -8.87 -4.56
C HIS A 123 16.93 -7.87 -5.40
N LEU A 124 16.36 -8.33 -6.52
CA LEU A 124 15.49 -7.52 -7.37
C LEU A 124 14.18 -7.16 -6.68
N GLN A 125 13.66 -8.02 -5.80
CA GLN A 125 12.51 -7.71 -4.95
C GLN A 125 12.82 -6.60 -3.94
N LEU A 126 14.03 -6.58 -3.35
CA LEU A 126 14.47 -5.48 -2.49
C LEU A 126 14.50 -4.16 -3.27
N GLY A 127 15.11 -4.17 -4.45
CA GLY A 127 15.14 -3.02 -5.35
C GLY A 127 13.73 -2.53 -5.72
N SER A 128 12.85 -3.44 -6.13
CA SER A 128 11.46 -3.13 -6.48
C SER A 128 10.66 -2.58 -5.28
N THR A 129 10.95 -3.07 -4.08
CA THR A 129 10.33 -2.55 -2.85
C THR A 129 10.79 -1.12 -2.58
N LEU A 130 12.08 -0.82 -2.73
CA LEU A 130 12.61 0.55 -2.59
C LEU A 130 12.04 1.50 -3.67
N MET A 131 11.85 1.04 -4.91
CA MET A 131 11.15 1.82 -5.95
C MET A 131 9.76 2.26 -5.48
N SER A 132 8.98 1.35 -4.90
CA SER A 132 7.67 1.66 -4.32
C SER A 132 7.77 2.66 -3.17
N CYS A 133 8.81 2.60 -2.34
CA CYS A 133 9.04 3.54 -1.24
C CYS A 133 9.33 4.95 -1.76
N TYR A 134 10.16 5.08 -2.80
CA TYR A 134 10.39 6.36 -3.47
C TYR A 134 9.10 6.93 -4.09
N VAL A 135 8.28 6.09 -4.74
CA VAL A 135 6.98 6.51 -5.28
C VAL A 135 6.06 7.04 -4.17
N MET A 136 5.94 6.32 -3.05
CA MET A 136 5.12 6.77 -1.91
C MET A 136 5.61 8.08 -1.28
N ARG A 137 6.93 8.29 -1.26
CA ARG A 137 7.55 9.55 -0.84
C ARG A 137 7.39 10.68 -1.88
N GLY A 138 7.05 10.35 -3.12
CA GLY A 138 6.96 11.27 -4.25
C GLY A 138 8.30 11.59 -4.91
N ASP A 139 9.36 10.84 -4.60
CA ASP A 139 10.68 10.96 -5.26
C ASP A 139 10.71 10.12 -6.55
N LEU A 140 9.98 10.59 -7.55
CA LEU A 140 9.85 9.88 -8.83
C LEU A 140 11.16 9.82 -9.62
N THR A 141 12.11 10.72 -9.32
CA THR A 141 13.44 10.76 -9.95
C THR A 141 14.30 9.59 -9.47
N SER A 142 14.43 9.42 -8.15
CA SER A 142 15.18 8.30 -7.57
C SER A 142 14.52 6.97 -7.91
N ALA A 143 13.18 6.92 -7.88
CA ALA A 143 12.42 5.72 -8.30
C ALA A 143 12.76 5.32 -9.75
N LYS A 144 12.76 6.29 -10.67
CA LYS A 144 13.09 6.04 -12.09
C LYS A 144 14.54 5.61 -12.28
N LEU A 145 15.49 6.28 -11.61
CA LEU A 145 16.90 5.91 -11.69
C LEU A 145 17.12 4.46 -11.24
N LEU A 146 16.48 4.07 -10.15
CA LEU A 146 16.54 2.69 -9.65
C LEU A 146 15.87 1.70 -10.62
N ALA A 147 14.74 2.08 -11.25
CA ALA A 147 14.11 1.28 -12.30
C ALA A 147 15.09 1.00 -13.45
N ASP A 148 15.77 2.05 -13.93
CA ASP A 148 16.70 1.98 -15.05
C ASP A 148 17.95 1.12 -14.71
N GLN A 149 18.33 1.05 -13.43
CA GLN A 149 19.39 0.17 -12.93
C GLN A 149 18.94 -1.30 -12.79
N LEU A 150 17.72 -1.54 -12.30
CA LEU A 150 17.21 -2.90 -12.04
C LEU A 150 16.75 -3.61 -13.33
N MET A 151 16.28 -2.86 -14.33
CA MET A 151 15.80 -3.43 -15.59
C MET A 151 16.81 -4.34 -16.31
N PRO A 152 18.09 -3.96 -16.54
CA PRO A 152 19.06 -4.86 -17.16
C PRO A 152 19.32 -6.09 -16.29
N LEU A 153 19.46 -5.92 -14.97
CA LEU A 153 19.69 -7.03 -14.03
C LEU A 153 18.54 -8.03 -14.04
N ALA A 154 17.29 -7.56 -14.06
CA ALA A 154 16.11 -8.42 -14.13
C ALA A 154 15.99 -9.19 -15.45
N ARG A 155 16.55 -8.66 -16.54
CA ARG A 155 16.64 -9.39 -17.82
C ARG A 155 17.74 -10.44 -17.78
N GLU A 156 18.87 -10.13 -17.14
CA GLU A 156 20.00 -11.05 -16.99
C GLU A 156 19.69 -12.25 -16.11
N THR A 157 18.92 -12.08 -15.01
CA THR A 157 18.50 -13.21 -14.16
C THR A 157 17.51 -14.15 -14.86
N GLY A 158 16.85 -13.69 -15.93
CA GLY A 158 15.85 -14.46 -16.67
C GLY A 158 14.53 -14.69 -15.91
N SER A 159 14.37 -14.10 -14.72
CA SER A 159 13.17 -14.27 -13.90
C SER A 159 12.02 -13.40 -14.39
N ARG A 160 10.99 -14.06 -14.89
CA ARG A 160 9.74 -13.41 -15.31
C ARG A 160 9.06 -12.67 -14.16
N VAL A 161 9.14 -13.20 -12.94
CA VAL A 161 8.53 -12.61 -11.74
C VAL A 161 9.28 -11.34 -11.35
N ALA A 162 10.62 -11.39 -11.30
CA ALA A 162 11.41 -10.22 -10.95
C ALA A 162 11.29 -9.11 -12.01
N LEU A 163 11.35 -9.47 -13.30
CA LEU A 163 11.13 -8.53 -14.40
C LEU A 163 9.71 -7.92 -14.32
N GLY A 164 8.69 -8.74 -14.07
CA GLY A 164 7.31 -8.27 -13.89
C GLY A 164 7.17 -7.28 -12.74
N ALA A 165 7.87 -7.49 -11.62
CA ALA A 165 7.87 -6.58 -10.48
C ALA A 165 8.52 -5.22 -10.82
N VAL A 166 9.63 -5.21 -11.57
CA VAL A 166 10.27 -3.97 -12.02
C VAL A 166 9.39 -3.22 -13.02
N GLU A 167 8.80 -3.93 -13.99
CA GLU A 167 7.86 -3.36 -14.97
C GLU A 167 6.61 -2.78 -14.30
N TRP A 168 6.07 -3.45 -13.29
CA TRP A 168 4.95 -2.93 -12.49
C TRP A 168 5.34 -1.63 -11.77
N ASN A 169 6.43 -1.62 -11.01
CA ASN A 169 6.83 -0.40 -10.30
C ASN A 169 7.17 0.74 -11.28
N SER A 170 7.74 0.42 -12.44
CA SER A 170 7.95 1.38 -13.54
C SER A 170 6.64 1.96 -14.06
N SER A 171 5.59 1.15 -14.20
CA SER A 171 4.25 1.62 -14.56
C SER A 171 3.70 2.61 -13.53
N LEU A 172 3.88 2.33 -12.23
CA LEU A 172 3.47 3.26 -11.16
C LEU A 172 4.20 4.60 -11.28
N ILE A 173 5.52 4.58 -11.52
CA ILE A 173 6.31 5.79 -11.73
C ILE A 173 5.82 6.58 -12.95
N ALA A 174 5.62 5.91 -14.09
CA ALA A 174 5.11 6.55 -15.30
C ALA A 174 3.72 7.16 -15.08
N ARG A 175 2.83 6.47 -14.35
CA ARG A 175 1.50 6.95 -13.99
C ARG A 175 1.56 8.22 -13.14
N GLU A 176 2.39 8.23 -12.09
CA GLU A 176 2.55 9.41 -11.22
C GLU A 176 3.18 10.61 -11.96
N GLN A 177 3.97 10.35 -13.01
CA GLN A 177 4.52 11.38 -13.90
C GLN A 177 3.53 11.85 -14.98
N GLY A 178 2.31 11.28 -15.05
CA GLY A 178 1.33 11.59 -16.08
C GLY A 178 1.63 10.99 -17.46
N ARG A 179 2.61 10.08 -17.57
CA ARG A 179 2.96 9.37 -18.81
C ARG A 179 2.06 8.14 -18.95
N TYR A 180 0.77 8.36 -19.21
CA TYR A 180 -0.25 7.32 -19.14
C TYR A 180 -0.15 6.24 -20.23
N GLU A 181 0.32 6.60 -21.43
CA GLU A 181 0.59 5.62 -22.51
C GLU A 181 1.68 4.62 -22.09
N GLU A 182 2.80 5.12 -21.59
CA GLU A 182 3.90 4.30 -21.11
C GLU A 182 3.49 3.48 -19.88
N ALA A 183 2.74 4.08 -18.94
CA ALA A 183 2.22 3.37 -17.78
C ALA A 183 1.34 2.18 -18.18
N LEU A 184 0.51 2.34 -19.22
CA LEU A 184 -0.31 1.25 -19.77
C LEU A 184 0.55 0.12 -20.32
N GLU A 185 1.49 0.44 -21.21
CA GLU A 185 2.38 -0.55 -21.83
C GLU A 185 3.21 -1.34 -20.80
N LEU A 186 3.71 -0.64 -19.77
CA LEU A 186 4.45 -1.25 -18.66
C LEU A 186 3.56 -2.18 -17.82
N ALA A 187 2.33 -1.74 -17.49
CA ALA A 187 1.40 -2.55 -16.70
C ALA A 187 0.89 -3.78 -17.46
N GLU A 188 0.62 -3.68 -18.76
CA GLU A 188 0.22 -4.81 -19.60
C GLU A 188 1.36 -5.85 -19.71
N ARG A 189 2.60 -5.38 -19.88
CA ARG A 189 3.78 -6.27 -19.84
C ARG A 189 3.96 -6.94 -18.50
N ALA A 190 3.85 -6.20 -17.40
CA ALA A 190 3.92 -6.77 -16.05
C ALA A 190 2.83 -7.83 -15.85
N LEU A 191 1.59 -7.56 -16.28
CA LEU A 191 0.50 -8.51 -16.19
C LEU A 191 0.76 -9.78 -17.00
N ALA A 192 1.30 -9.66 -18.22
CA ALA A 192 1.66 -10.81 -19.06
C ALA A 192 2.82 -11.63 -18.48
N LEU A 193 3.83 -10.96 -17.90
CA LEU A 193 4.96 -11.61 -17.25
C LEU A 193 4.54 -12.40 -16.00
N MET A 194 3.55 -11.87 -15.28
CA MET A 194 3.08 -12.41 -14.01
C MET A 194 1.79 -13.23 -14.13
N ALA A 195 1.30 -13.49 -15.35
CA ALA A 195 0.06 -14.26 -15.58
C ALA A 195 0.16 -15.73 -15.15
N GLU A 196 1.36 -16.32 -15.28
CA GLU A 196 1.65 -17.70 -14.87
C GLU A 196 2.14 -17.82 -13.42
N ALA A 197 2.45 -16.68 -12.78
CA ALA A 197 2.79 -16.69 -11.38
C ALA A 197 1.49 -16.97 -10.59
N ASP A 198 1.53 -17.97 -9.70
CA ASP A 198 0.41 -18.41 -8.85
C ASP A 198 0.10 -17.38 -7.74
N ASN A 199 -0.03 -16.11 -8.13
CA ASN A 199 -0.25 -14.98 -7.23
C ASN A 199 -1.39 -14.12 -7.79
N ALA A 200 -2.60 -14.61 -7.54
CA ALA A 200 -3.85 -13.93 -7.88
C ALA A 200 -3.88 -12.49 -7.36
N ARG A 201 -3.33 -12.24 -6.16
CA ARG A 201 -3.25 -10.89 -5.58
C ARG A 201 -2.48 -9.91 -6.48
N HIS A 202 -1.33 -10.29 -7.05
CA HIS A 202 -0.60 -9.42 -7.98
C HIS A 202 -1.42 -9.09 -9.24
N GLN A 203 -2.15 -10.07 -9.76
CA GLN A 203 -3.02 -9.88 -10.92
C GLN A 203 -4.18 -8.90 -10.64
N GLY A 204 -4.74 -8.94 -9.43
CA GLY A 204 -5.75 -7.99 -8.98
C GLY A 204 -5.18 -6.58 -8.85
N MET A 205 -4.03 -6.43 -8.17
CA MET A 205 -3.39 -5.12 -7.97
C MET A 205 -2.95 -4.44 -9.28
N LEU A 206 -2.43 -5.21 -10.24
CA LEU A 206 -2.07 -4.69 -11.56
C LEU A 206 -3.30 -4.19 -12.33
N ARG A 207 -4.45 -4.88 -12.23
CA ARG A 207 -5.71 -4.42 -12.82
C ARG A 207 -6.22 -3.14 -12.16
N THR A 208 -6.07 -3.00 -10.85
CA THR A 208 -6.37 -1.74 -10.14
C THR A 208 -5.50 -0.60 -10.67
N ASN A 209 -4.20 -0.81 -10.86
CA ASN A 209 -3.32 0.20 -11.45
C ASN A 209 -3.73 0.56 -12.89
N LEU A 210 -4.03 -0.43 -13.72
CA LEU A 210 -4.55 -0.22 -15.08
C LEU A 210 -5.85 0.59 -15.08
N ALA A 211 -6.75 0.35 -14.13
CA ALA A 211 -7.98 1.11 -14.01
C ALA A 211 -7.71 2.60 -13.74
N VAL A 212 -6.77 2.93 -12.86
CA VAL A 212 -6.36 4.34 -12.62
C VAL A 212 -5.82 4.97 -13.90
N VAL A 213 -5.02 4.24 -14.68
CA VAL A 213 -4.53 4.70 -15.98
C VAL A 213 -5.69 4.92 -16.96
N MET A 214 -6.67 4.03 -17.01
CA MET A 214 -7.83 4.16 -17.90
C MET A 214 -8.71 5.36 -17.54
N VAL A 215 -8.90 5.66 -16.25
CA VAL A 215 -9.58 6.88 -15.79
C VAL A 215 -8.85 8.12 -16.31
N ALA A 216 -7.53 8.20 -16.11
CA ALA A 216 -6.73 9.34 -16.55
C ALA A 216 -6.75 9.55 -18.07
N ARG A 217 -6.96 8.47 -18.84
CA ARG A 217 -7.11 8.49 -20.30
C ARG A 217 -8.55 8.71 -20.77
N GLY A 218 -9.47 9.09 -19.87
CA GLY A 218 -10.86 9.38 -20.22
C GLY A 218 -11.68 8.13 -20.59
N ARG A 219 -11.29 6.95 -20.08
CA ARG A 219 -12.00 5.67 -20.28
C ARG A 219 -12.52 5.09 -18.95
N PRO A 220 -13.36 5.81 -18.19
CA PRO A 220 -13.86 5.36 -16.89
C PRO A 220 -14.70 4.07 -16.96
N ALA A 221 -15.44 3.82 -18.05
CA ALA A 221 -16.18 2.58 -18.23
C ALA A 221 -15.25 1.34 -18.27
N VAL A 222 -14.11 1.44 -18.96
CA VAL A 222 -13.10 0.37 -18.99
C VAL A 222 -12.46 0.19 -17.60
N ALA A 223 -12.24 1.30 -16.88
CA ALA A 223 -11.74 1.25 -15.52
C ALA A 223 -12.69 0.52 -14.57
N ALA A 224 -14.00 0.74 -14.69
CA ALA A 224 -15.00 0.04 -13.89
C ALA A 224 -14.95 -1.49 -14.09
N GLU A 225 -14.87 -1.96 -15.34
CA GLU A 225 -14.74 -3.41 -15.63
C GLU A 225 -13.46 -4.02 -15.05
N LEU A 226 -12.34 -3.30 -15.17
CA LEU A 226 -11.05 -3.72 -14.59
C LEU A 226 -11.14 -3.82 -13.07
N LEU A 227 -11.83 -2.89 -12.41
CA LEU A 227 -11.98 -2.86 -10.95
C LEU A 227 -12.94 -3.94 -10.45
N ARG A 228 -14.05 -4.23 -11.15
CA ARG A 228 -14.92 -5.37 -10.81
C ARG A 228 -14.16 -6.69 -10.88
N THR A 229 -13.34 -6.86 -11.93
CA THR A 229 -12.46 -8.03 -12.07
C THR A 229 -11.43 -8.08 -10.95
N ALA A 230 -10.78 -6.94 -10.64
CA ALA A 230 -9.79 -6.85 -9.56
C ALA A 230 -10.41 -7.20 -8.20
N PHE A 231 -11.62 -6.69 -7.91
CA PHE A 231 -12.35 -6.99 -6.68
C PHE A 231 -12.63 -8.49 -6.54
N GLY A 232 -13.13 -9.15 -7.60
CA GLY A 232 -13.39 -10.59 -7.59
C GLY A 232 -12.15 -11.42 -7.24
N ILE A 233 -10.98 -10.98 -7.70
CA ILE A 233 -9.69 -11.64 -7.42
C ILE A 233 -9.18 -11.33 -6.00
N LEU A 234 -9.24 -10.07 -5.60
CA LEU A 234 -8.63 -9.59 -4.36
C LEU A 234 -9.45 -9.94 -3.12
N ARG A 235 -10.78 -10.02 -3.22
CA ARG A 235 -11.66 -10.33 -2.08
C ARG A 235 -11.31 -11.66 -1.39
N GLU A 236 -10.69 -12.60 -2.09
CA GLU A 236 -10.33 -13.93 -1.57
C GLU A 236 -8.85 -14.02 -1.15
N SER A 237 -7.99 -13.14 -1.65
CA SER A 237 -6.52 -13.32 -1.60
C SER A 237 -5.75 -12.12 -1.05
N ALA A 238 -6.41 -10.98 -0.84
CA ALA A 238 -5.79 -9.73 -0.45
C ALA A 238 -6.15 -9.30 0.97
N ARG A 239 -5.42 -8.30 1.47
CA ARG A 239 -5.75 -7.67 2.75
C ARG A 239 -7.01 -6.84 2.61
N LEU A 240 -7.77 -6.71 3.69
CA LEU A 240 -9.01 -5.93 3.72
C LEU A 240 -8.82 -4.49 3.21
N CYS A 241 -7.72 -3.81 3.58
CA CYS A 241 -7.42 -2.47 3.06
C CYS A 241 -7.26 -2.41 1.53
N GLU A 242 -6.67 -3.44 0.93
CA GLU A 242 -6.47 -3.51 -0.53
C GLU A 242 -7.79 -3.76 -1.26
N VAL A 243 -8.67 -4.56 -0.66
CA VAL A 243 -10.03 -4.76 -1.17
C VAL A 243 -10.81 -3.44 -1.09
N LEU A 244 -10.72 -2.73 0.03
CA LEU A 244 -11.40 -1.45 0.23
C LEU A 244 -10.89 -0.35 -0.70
N ASP A 245 -9.59 -0.31 -1.02
CA ASP A 245 -9.05 0.62 -2.01
C ASP A 245 -9.70 0.40 -3.40
N VAL A 246 -9.95 -0.86 -3.80
CA VAL A 246 -10.64 -1.18 -5.06
C VAL A 246 -12.11 -0.79 -5.01
N VAL A 247 -12.81 -1.09 -3.91
CA VAL A 247 -14.22 -0.69 -3.70
C VAL A 247 -14.36 0.83 -3.80
N CYS A 248 -13.50 1.58 -3.11
CA CYS A 248 -13.53 3.03 -3.15
C CYS A 248 -13.22 3.56 -4.55
N LEU A 249 -12.19 3.03 -5.22
CA LEU A 249 -11.85 3.46 -6.57
C LEU A 249 -12.99 3.17 -7.56
N LEU A 250 -13.66 2.03 -7.45
CA LEU A 250 -14.80 1.69 -8.29
C LEU A 250 -15.99 2.62 -8.06
N GLY A 251 -16.37 2.86 -6.79
CA GLY A 251 -17.44 3.80 -6.49
C GLY A 251 -17.14 5.23 -6.99
N GLU A 252 -15.88 5.67 -6.94
CA GLU A 252 -15.46 6.96 -7.48
C GLU A 252 -15.58 7.02 -9.01
N VAL A 253 -15.25 5.92 -9.69
CA VAL A 253 -15.43 5.78 -11.15
C VAL A 253 -16.91 5.80 -11.51
N LEU A 254 -17.78 5.14 -10.72
CA LEU A 254 -19.22 5.12 -10.93
C LEU A 254 -19.86 6.50 -10.72
N VAL A 255 -19.38 7.25 -9.72
CA VAL A 255 -19.75 8.67 -9.55
C VAL A 255 -19.37 9.49 -10.79
N GLN A 256 -18.16 9.29 -11.36
CA GLN A 256 -17.76 9.97 -12.60
C GLN A 256 -18.61 9.56 -13.81
N LEU A 257 -19.08 8.32 -13.85
CA LEU A 257 -19.97 7.81 -14.89
C LEU A 257 -21.42 8.30 -14.73
N GLY A 258 -21.75 8.92 -13.60
CA GLY A 258 -23.11 9.37 -13.32
C GLY A 258 -24.06 8.23 -12.93
N ASP A 259 -23.54 7.14 -12.37
CA ASP A 259 -24.32 6.00 -11.88
C ASP A 259 -24.43 6.03 -10.35
N PRO A 260 -25.40 6.76 -9.78
CA PRO A 260 -25.54 6.86 -8.33
C PRO A 260 -25.99 5.54 -7.69
N VAL A 261 -26.71 4.69 -8.43
CA VAL A 261 -27.28 3.45 -7.86
C VAL A 261 -26.15 2.47 -7.59
N GLU A 262 -25.35 2.15 -8.61
CA GLU A 262 -24.23 1.22 -8.44
C GLU A 262 -23.16 1.82 -7.50
N ALA A 263 -22.92 3.14 -7.56
CA ALA A 263 -21.97 3.78 -6.64
C ALA A 263 -22.39 3.65 -5.17
N LEU A 264 -23.68 3.74 -4.86
CA LEU A 264 -24.21 3.53 -3.51
C LEU A 264 -24.05 2.07 -3.08
N GLU A 265 -24.37 1.11 -3.95
CA GLU A 265 -24.19 -0.33 -3.66
C GLU A 265 -22.74 -0.65 -3.29
N TRP A 266 -21.77 -0.14 -4.05
CA TRP A 266 -20.35 -0.35 -3.74
C TRP A 266 -19.92 0.37 -2.46
N ALA A 267 -20.45 1.57 -2.19
CA ALA A 267 -20.17 2.28 -0.94
C ALA A 267 -20.73 1.53 0.29
N GLU A 268 -21.93 0.95 0.17
CA GLU A 268 -22.54 0.09 1.19
C GLU A 268 -21.74 -1.18 1.40
N GLN A 269 -21.32 -1.85 0.33
CA GLN A 269 -20.43 -3.01 0.41
C GLN A 269 -19.12 -2.67 1.12
N GLY A 270 -18.55 -1.49 0.87
CA GLY A 270 -17.38 -1.00 1.61
C GLY A 270 -17.64 -0.83 3.11
N ARG A 271 -18.83 -0.38 3.50
CA ARG A 271 -19.23 -0.27 4.91
C ARG A 271 -19.40 -1.64 5.56
N GLU A 272 -20.05 -2.58 4.88
CA GLU A 272 -20.22 -3.96 5.36
C GLU A 272 -18.87 -4.65 5.58
N LEU A 273 -17.92 -4.49 4.65
CA LEU A 273 -16.56 -5.00 4.78
C LEU A 273 -15.80 -4.39 5.99
N LEU A 274 -16.20 -3.19 6.41
CA LEU A 274 -15.63 -2.47 7.55
C LEU A 274 -16.36 -2.75 8.88
N ASP A 275 -17.46 -3.49 8.86
CA ASP A 275 -18.20 -3.86 10.07
C ASP A 275 -17.40 -4.91 10.86
N GLY A 276 -17.14 -4.62 12.13
CA GLY A 276 -16.29 -5.47 12.99
C GLY A 276 -14.79 -5.44 12.65
N ALA A 277 -14.37 -4.67 11.64
CA ALA A 277 -12.95 -4.47 11.33
C ALA A 277 -12.26 -3.52 12.34
N SER A 278 -10.93 -3.59 12.44
CA SER A 278 -10.14 -2.74 13.34
C SER A 278 -10.43 -1.24 13.15
N ASP A 279 -10.34 -0.49 14.24
CA ASP A 279 -10.43 0.98 14.23
C ASP A 279 -9.24 1.63 13.50
N ASP A 280 -8.14 0.89 13.31
CA ASP A 280 -6.94 1.35 12.59
C ASP A 280 -7.21 1.58 11.09
N LEU A 281 -8.28 1.01 10.53
CA LEU A 281 -8.72 1.24 9.15
C LEU A 281 -9.46 2.58 8.99
N TRP A 282 -9.08 3.60 9.75
CA TRP A 282 -9.72 4.91 9.72
C TRP A 282 -9.61 5.58 8.34
N ARG A 283 -8.50 5.34 7.62
CA ARG A 283 -8.24 5.84 6.27
C ARG A 283 -9.26 5.27 5.29
N GLU A 284 -9.43 3.95 5.30
CA GLU A 284 -10.36 3.25 4.43
C GLU A 284 -11.81 3.64 4.78
N ARG A 285 -12.13 3.77 6.08
CA ARG A 285 -13.42 4.31 6.53
C ARG A 285 -13.67 5.73 5.98
N ALA A 286 -12.64 6.58 5.93
CA ALA A 286 -12.74 7.92 5.37
C ALA A 286 -12.98 7.89 3.86
N ALA A 287 -12.27 7.02 3.13
CA ALA A 287 -12.45 6.84 1.70
C ALA A 287 -13.86 6.32 1.37
N VAL A 288 -14.34 5.30 2.08
CA VAL A 288 -15.72 4.78 1.91
C VAL A 288 -16.76 5.86 2.21
N ALA A 289 -16.58 6.65 3.29
CA ALA A 289 -17.48 7.76 3.61
C ALA A 289 -17.49 8.85 2.52
N LEU A 290 -16.33 9.15 1.91
CA LEU A 290 -16.25 10.07 0.78
C LEU A 290 -17.08 9.56 -0.41
N VAL A 291 -16.87 8.30 -0.82
CA VAL A 291 -17.60 7.69 -1.94
C VAL A 291 -19.10 7.66 -1.66
N HIS A 292 -19.49 7.23 -0.46
CA HIS A 292 -20.88 7.21 -0.05
C HIS A 292 -21.51 8.60 -0.11
N GLY A 293 -20.82 9.61 0.42
CA GLY A 293 -21.28 11.00 0.37
C GLY A 293 -21.46 11.51 -1.06
N ARG A 294 -20.47 11.30 -1.93
CA ARG A 294 -20.53 11.70 -3.35
C ARG A 294 -21.64 10.98 -4.12
N ALA A 295 -21.84 9.69 -3.88
CA ALA A 295 -22.91 8.93 -4.50
C ALA A 295 -24.31 9.42 -4.04
N GLN A 296 -24.48 9.77 -2.76
CA GLN A 296 -25.71 10.39 -2.25
C GLN A 296 -25.97 11.77 -2.87
N LEU A 297 -24.94 12.60 -3.03
CA LEU A 297 -25.06 13.88 -3.73
C LEU A 297 -25.52 13.70 -5.17
N LEU A 298 -24.93 12.75 -5.89
CA LEU A 298 -25.31 12.40 -7.26
C LEU A 298 -26.76 11.87 -7.33
N ALA A 299 -27.22 11.14 -6.31
CA ALA A 299 -28.60 10.67 -6.17
C ALA A 299 -29.60 11.79 -5.79
N GLY A 300 -29.14 13.01 -5.54
CA GLY A 300 -29.97 14.14 -5.11
C GLY A 300 -30.26 14.21 -3.62
N ALA A 301 -29.68 13.32 -2.80
CA ALA A 301 -29.83 13.28 -1.36
C ALA A 301 -28.80 14.17 -0.65
N ALA A 302 -28.91 15.49 -0.86
CA ALA A 302 -27.91 16.46 -0.42
C ALA A 302 -27.56 16.40 1.08
N GLU A 303 -28.56 16.27 1.96
CA GLU A 303 -28.35 16.23 3.42
C GLU A 303 -27.58 14.98 3.86
N LEU A 304 -27.90 13.82 3.29
CA LEU A 304 -27.21 12.56 3.57
C LEU A 304 -25.77 12.62 3.03
N GLY A 305 -25.59 13.14 1.81
CA GLY A 305 -24.28 13.34 1.22
C GLY A 305 -23.39 14.25 2.07
N GLU A 306 -23.90 15.43 2.47
CA GLU A 306 -23.19 16.38 3.33
C GLU A 306 -22.81 15.76 4.70
N SER A 307 -23.69 14.93 5.28
CA SER A 307 -23.40 14.20 6.53
C SER A 307 -22.20 13.25 6.38
N GLU A 308 -22.16 12.45 5.32
CA GLU A 308 -21.09 11.49 5.07
C GLU A 308 -19.76 12.19 4.70
N LEU A 309 -19.80 13.32 3.98
CA LEU A 309 -18.62 14.15 3.74
C LEU A 309 -18.04 14.74 5.04
N ARG A 310 -18.89 15.14 5.99
CA ARG A 310 -18.43 15.55 7.34
C ARG A 310 -17.82 14.39 8.12
N ARG A 311 -18.38 13.19 8.00
CA ARG A 311 -17.80 11.97 8.58
C ARG A 311 -16.42 11.67 7.98
N CYS A 312 -16.28 11.74 6.65
CA CYS A 312 -15.00 11.63 5.96
C CYS A 312 -13.97 12.61 6.56
N ARG A 313 -14.34 13.90 6.65
CA ARG A 313 -13.49 14.95 7.25
C ARG A 313 -13.02 14.62 8.67
N LEU A 314 -13.94 14.13 9.51
CA LEU A 314 -13.63 13.77 10.90
C LEU A 314 -12.59 12.64 10.97
N LEU A 315 -12.76 11.62 10.13
CA LEU A 315 -11.85 10.48 10.06
C LEU A 315 -10.47 10.90 9.55
N LEU A 316 -10.42 11.75 8.52
CA LEU A 316 -9.17 12.30 7.98
C LEU A 316 -8.39 13.13 8.99
N GLY A 317 -9.06 13.71 10.00
CA GLY A 317 -8.41 14.42 11.10
C GLY A 317 -7.53 13.54 12.00
N ARG A 318 -7.52 12.22 11.81
CA ARG A 318 -6.59 11.29 12.47
C ARG A 318 -5.26 11.13 11.73
N ALA A 319 -5.16 11.62 10.51
CA ALA A 319 -3.93 11.57 9.74
C ALA A 319 -2.82 12.36 10.43
N GLY A 320 -1.59 11.84 10.41
CA GLY A 320 -0.42 12.61 10.82
C GLY A 320 -0.06 13.68 9.79
N ASP A 321 0.64 14.73 10.22
CA ASP A 321 1.00 15.91 9.42
C ASP A 321 1.79 15.62 8.12
N GLN A 322 2.30 14.41 7.95
CA GLN A 322 3.12 13.99 6.80
C GLN A 322 2.50 12.82 6.00
N ASP A 323 1.26 12.42 6.29
CA ASP A 323 0.62 11.32 5.60
C ASP A 323 0.10 11.74 4.21
N ARG A 324 0.99 11.71 3.22
CA ARG A 324 0.68 11.98 1.81
C ARG A 324 -0.41 11.06 1.24
N SER A 325 -0.66 9.90 1.86
CA SER A 325 -1.59 8.90 1.32
C SER A 325 -3.05 9.40 1.31
N VAL A 326 -3.39 10.35 2.18
CA VAL A 326 -4.75 10.91 2.29
C VAL A 326 -4.94 12.26 1.60
N ALA A 327 -3.89 12.86 1.05
CA ALA A 327 -3.98 14.14 0.34
C ALA A 327 -4.97 14.09 -0.83
N ALA A 328 -5.04 12.96 -1.54
CA ALA A 328 -6.00 12.75 -2.61
C ALA A 328 -7.46 12.71 -2.11
N ILE A 329 -7.70 12.15 -0.92
CA ILE A 329 -9.03 12.10 -0.30
C ILE A 329 -9.44 13.51 0.13
N TRP A 330 -8.54 14.26 0.77
CA TRP A 330 -8.77 15.67 1.13
C TRP A 330 -9.10 16.53 -0.09
N ARG A 331 -8.36 16.38 -1.19
CA ARG A 331 -8.63 17.11 -2.43
C ARG A 331 -10.01 16.78 -2.98
N ARG A 332 -10.38 15.50 -3.07
CA ARG A 332 -11.72 15.08 -3.54
C ARG A 332 -12.85 15.54 -2.61
N LEU A 333 -12.60 15.56 -1.30
CA LEU A 333 -13.53 16.14 -0.33
C LEU A 333 -13.73 17.64 -0.60
N GLY A 334 -12.65 18.37 -0.91
CA GLY A 334 -12.71 19.76 -1.37
C GLY A 334 -13.54 19.93 -2.63
N ASP A 335 -13.35 19.06 -3.63
CA ASP A 335 -14.15 19.06 -4.88
C ASP A 335 -15.66 18.94 -4.56
N SER A 336 -16.03 17.99 -3.68
CA SER A 336 -17.42 17.79 -3.24
C SER A 336 -17.99 19.00 -2.48
N TRP A 337 -17.16 19.69 -1.68
CA TRP A 337 -17.60 20.91 -0.99
C TRP A 337 -17.85 22.08 -1.95
N VAL A 338 -17.08 22.18 -3.04
CA VAL A 338 -17.33 23.15 -4.11
C VAL A 338 -18.67 22.87 -4.78
N GLU A 339 -18.98 21.61 -5.10
CA GLU A 339 -20.27 21.21 -5.68
C GLU A 339 -21.46 21.60 -4.78
N LEU A 340 -21.30 21.54 -3.46
CA LEU A 340 -22.29 21.97 -2.46
C LEU A 340 -22.30 23.48 -2.17
N GLY A 341 -21.40 24.27 -2.78
CA GLY A 341 -21.26 25.70 -2.52
C GLY A 341 -20.68 26.05 -1.14
N ARG A 342 -20.04 25.09 -0.44
CA ARG A 342 -19.42 25.27 0.87
C ARG A 342 -17.96 25.74 0.73
N GLN A 343 -17.78 27.00 0.35
CA GLN A 343 -16.45 27.54 -0.02
C GLN A 343 -15.41 27.44 1.11
N ASP A 344 -15.79 27.70 2.36
CA ASP A 344 -14.86 27.65 3.50
C ASP A 344 -14.39 26.21 3.80
N GLU A 345 -15.30 25.23 3.69
CA GLU A 345 -14.98 23.81 3.88
C GLU A 345 -14.10 23.29 2.74
N ALA A 346 -14.41 23.69 1.49
CA ALA A 346 -13.60 23.38 0.32
C ALA A 346 -12.18 23.92 0.45
N MET A 347 -12.04 25.19 0.82
CA MET A 347 -10.72 25.83 1.01
C MET A 347 -9.93 25.12 2.10
N THR A 348 -10.56 24.78 3.23
CA THR A 348 -9.90 24.03 4.31
C THR A 348 -9.43 22.66 3.80
N ALA A 349 -10.27 21.91 3.09
CA ALA A 349 -9.91 20.60 2.56
C ALA A 349 -8.75 20.65 1.56
N TYR A 350 -8.72 21.66 0.66
CA TYR A 350 -7.59 21.85 -0.25
C TYR A 350 -6.30 22.25 0.49
N GLN A 351 -6.40 23.07 1.53
CA GLN A 351 -5.25 23.45 2.34
C GLN A 351 -4.63 22.24 3.04
N GLU A 352 -5.45 21.36 3.64
CA GLU A 352 -4.97 20.11 4.24
C GLU A 352 -4.30 19.21 3.18
N ALA A 353 -4.90 19.07 2.00
CA ALA A 353 -4.30 18.31 0.90
C ALA A 353 -2.91 18.85 0.49
N LEU A 354 -2.78 20.18 0.35
CA LEU A 354 -1.52 20.82 -0.03
C LEU A 354 -0.46 20.71 1.08
N ALA A 355 -0.86 20.86 2.35
CA ALA A 355 0.03 20.72 3.49
C ALA A 355 0.66 19.32 3.54
N LEU A 356 -0.15 18.27 3.37
CA LEU A 356 0.32 16.89 3.32
C LEU A 356 1.27 16.63 2.14
N LEU A 357 1.08 17.32 1.02
CA LEU A 357 2.00 17.29 -0.12
C LEU A 357 3.28 18.11 0.09
N GLY A 358 3.46 18.72 1.27
CA GLY A 358 4.61 19.55 1.62
C GLY A 358 4.62 20.91 0.92
N LEU A 359 3.48 21.34 0.38
CA LEU A 359 3.35 22.64 -0.27
C LEU A 359 2.97 23.69 0.79
N PRO A 360 3.67 24.84 0.85
CA PRO A 360 3.40 25.86 1.85
C PRO A 360 1.99 26.40 1.67
N VAL A 361 1.18 26.26 2.73
CA VAL A 361 -0.15 26.85 2.78
C VAL A 361 -0.05 28.27 3.30
N ALA A 362 -0.75 29.22 2.65
CA ALA A 362 -0.81 30.58 3.15
C ALA A 362 -1.37 30.57 4.59
N ALA A 363 -0.61 31.14 5.53
CA ALA A 363 -1.05 31.27 6.91
C ALA A 363 -2.42 31.95 6.94
N ARG A 364 -3.38 31.37 7.65
CA ARG A 364 -4.69 31.98 7.91
C ARG A 364 -4.44 33.43 8.33
N LEU A 365 -4.85 34.39 7.50
CA LEU A 365 -4.99 35.77 7.95
C LEU A 365 -6.09 35.76 9.00
N VAL A 366 -5.72 35.58 10.27
CA VAL A 366 -6.66 35.71 11.39
C VAL A 366 -7.20 37.15 11.30
N PRO A 367 -8.48 37.36 10.95
CA PRO A 367 -9.05 38.69 10.93
C PRO A 367 -9.17 39.12 12.40
N GLY A 368 -8.26 39.95 12.89
CA GLY A 368 -8.39 40.49 14.25
C GLY A 368 -7.13 40.94 14.98
N ARG A 369 -5.91 40.53 14.58
CA ARG A 369 -4.70 41.13 15.16
C ARG A 369 -4.25 42.33 14.35
N ARG A 370 -4.93 43.47 14.55
CA ARG A 370 -4.26 44.76 14.36
C ARG A 370 -2.99 44.72 15.19
N ARG A 371 -1.82 44.80 14.53
CA ARG A 371 -0.58 45.17 15.21
C ARG A 371 -0.85 46.54 15.83
N ALA A 372 -1.05 46.58 17.14
CA ALA A 372 -0.92 47.81 17.89
C ALA A 372 0.57 48.17 17.83
N LEU A 373 0.92 49.03 16.88
CA LEU A 373 2.13 49.83 16.95
C LEU A 373 1.78 51.01 17.85
N SER A 374 2.20 50.93 19.12
CA SER A 374 2.38 52.08 20.01
C SER A 374 3.80 52.02 20.54
#